data_AF-A0A8H6YDQ0-F1
#
_entry.id   AF-A0A8H6YDQ0-F1
#
_cell.length_a   1.000
_cell.length_b   1.000
_cell.length_c   1.000
_cell.angle_alpha   90.00
_cell.angle_beta   90.00
_cell.angle_gamma   90.00
#
_symmetry.space_group_name_H-M   'P 1'
#
loop_
_entity.id
_entity.type
_entity.pdbx_description
1 polymer ?
#
loop_
_entity_poly.entity_id
_entity_poly.type
_entity_poly.pdbx_seq_one_letter_code
_entity_poly.pdbx_strand_id
1 'polypeptide(L)'
;MAAQQTEYRLLTVNTVPERAKRLIGRVIADVQDRYAIVHVGNVERIEDVKDAVERERPDVLFTASMWTPEQAKEIVNIAQGVLPNLKTFSVPQGLQANEGPDAVVAYIKENLPHLLDS
;
A
#
# COMPACT_ATOMS: atom_id res chain seq x y z
N MET A 1 28.10 0.73 14.25
CA MET A 1 27.40 1.41 13.15
C MET A 1 26.00 0.82 13.12
N ALA A 2 24.97 1.61 13.43
CA ALA A 2 23.59 1.13 13.29
C ALA A 2 23.36 0.86 11.79
N ALA A 3 22.90 -0.33 11.44
CA ALA A 3 22.44 -0.59 10.08
C ALA A 3 21.37 0.46 9.76
N GLN A 4 21.56 1.24 8.69
CA GLN A 4 20.51 2.13 8.21
C GLN A 4 19.36 1.23 7.79
N GLN A 5 18.30 1.23 8.59
CA GLN A 5 17.07 0.54 8.25
C GLN A 5 16.49 1.27 7.04
N THR A 6 16.45 0.61 5.87
CA THR A 6 15.91 1.20 4.65
C THR A 6 14.47 1.63 4.91
N GLU A 7 14.19 2.92 4.73
CA GLU A 7 12.85 3.47 4.82
C GLU A 7 12.06 3.11 3.56
N TYR A 8 10.89 2.51 3.72
CA TYR A 8 9.97 2.19 2.65
C TYR A 8 8.94 3.30 2.46
N ARG A 9 8.93 3.90 1.27
CA ARG A 9 7.94 4.90 0.86
C ARG A 9 6.68 4.21 0.36
N LEU A 10 5.60 4.33 1.11
CA LEU A 10 4.31 3.71 0.84
C LEU A 10 3.34 4.69 0.19
N LEU A 11 2.83 4.35 -1.00
CA LEU A 11 1.70 5.01 -1.66
C LEU A 11 0.45 4.14 -1.55
N THR A 12 -0.71 4.73 -1.27
CA THR A 12 -1.99 4.00 -1.27
C THR A 12 -2.90 4.43 -2.40
N VAL A 13 -3.71 3.50 -2.92
CA VAL A 13 -4.76 3.80 -3.89
C VAL A 13 -6.11 3.48 -3.25
N ASN A 14 -6.79 4.54 -2.78
CA ASN A 14 -8.02 4.47 -2.01
C ASN A 14 -8.89 5.73 -2.25
N THR A 15 -10.10 5.57 -2.77
CA THR A 15 -11.16 6.59 -2.92
C THR A 15 -11.62 7.23 -1.60
N VAL A 16 -11.20 6.73 -0.44
CA VAL A 16 -11.51 7.30 0.88
C VAL A 16 -10.20 7.57 1.64
N PRO A 17 -9.54 8.74 1.41
CA PRO A 17 -8.22 9.04 1.96
C PRO A 17 -8.13 8.93 3.48
N GLU A 18 -9.14 9.44 4.19
CA GLU A 18 -9.19 9.40 5.66
C GLU A 18 -9.20 7.96 6.20
N ARG A 19 -9.84 7.05 5.48
CA ARG A 19 -9.87 5.62 5.82
C ARG A 19 -8.51 4.99 5.57
N ALA A 20 -7.86 5.30 4.46
CA ALA A 20 -6.51 4.84 4.16
C ALA A 20 -5.52 5.30 5.24
N LYS A 21 -5.50 6.60 5.57
CA LYS A 21 -4.60 7.17 6.56
C LYS A 21 -4.74 6.51 7.93
N ARG A 22 -5.97 6.26 8.39
CA ARG A 22 -6.22 5.59 9.68
C ARG A 22 -5.73 4.14 9.69
N LEU A 23 -6.03 3.37 8.64
CA LEU A 23 -5.62 1.97 8.54
C LEU A 23 -4.11 1.83 8.42
N ILE A 24 -3.50 2.59 7.52
CA ILE A 24 -2.06 2.56 7.29
C ILE A 24 -1.30 3.09 8.48
N GLY A 25 -1.79 4.13 9.16
CA GLY A 25 -1.19 4.60 10.41
C GLY A 25 -1.11 3.49 11.47
N ARG A 26 -2.14 2.65 11.57
CA ARG A 26 -2.12 1.48 12.46
C ARG A 26 -1.13 0.41 11.99
N VAL A 27 -1.10 0.09 10.70
CA VAL A 27 -0.13 -0.86 10.14
C VAL A 27 1.30 -0.41 10.42
N ILE A 28 1.63 0.86 10.15
CA ILE A 28 2.97 1.41 10.37
C ILE A 28 3.35 1.34 11.86
N ALA A 29 2.45 1.76 12.76
CA ALA A 29 2.72 1.71 14.20
C ALA A 29 2.93 0.28 14.71
N ASP A 30 2.19 -0.69 14.17
CA ASP A 30 2.25 -2.09 14.58
C ASP A 30 3.50 -2.84 14.09
N VAL A 31 4.21 -2.31 13.08
CA VAL A 31 5.38 -2.97 12.47
C VAL A 31 6.66 -2.14 12.56
N GLN A 32 6.62 -1.01 13.26
CA GLN A 32 7.73 -0.06 13.38
C GLN A 32 9.00 -0.66 14.02
N ASP A 33 8.87 -1.76 14.76
CA ASP A 33 9.99 -2.52 15.32
C ASP A 33 10.79 -3.27 14.23
N ARG A 34 10.19 -3.51 13.06
CA ARG A 34 10.76 -4.30 11.96
C ARG A 34 10.98 -3.47 10.70
N TYR A 35 10.09 -2.52 10.40
CA TYR A 35 10.13 -1.74 9.16
C TYR A 35 9.99 -0.25 9.44
N ALA A 36 10.85 0.55 8.82
CA ALA A 36 10.64 1.99 8.71
C ALA A 36 9.75 2.25 7.49
N ILE A 37 8.50 2.66 7.68
CA ILE A 37 7.54 2.90 6.59
C ILE A 37 7.02 4.32 6.70
N VAL A 38 7.08 5.07 5.60
CA VAL A 38 6.53 6.43 5.49
C VAL A 38 5.41 6.43 4.46
N HIS A 39 4.22 6.84 4.88
CA HIS A 39 3.08 7.03 3.96
C HIS A 39 3.25 8.34 3.20
N VAL A 40 3.62 8.26 1.93
CA VAL A 40 3.94 9.44 1.09
C VAL A 40 2.72 10.06 0.42
N GLY A 41 1.62 9.31 0.30
CA GLY A 41 0.41 9.86 -0.28
C GLY A 41 -0.69 8.83 -0.52
N ASN A 42 -1.85 9.35 -0.93
CA ASN A 42 -2.99 8.55 -1.34
C ASN A 42 -3.50 9.02 -2.71
N VAL A 43 -3.88 8.07 -3.55
CA VAL A 43 -4.47 8.28 -4.87
C VAL A 43 -5.92 7.82 -4.84
N GLU A 44 -6.85 8.70 -5.18
CA GLU A 44 -8.29 8.40 -5.12
C GLU A 44 -8.83 7.79 -6.42
N ARG A 45 -8.18 8.05 -7.55
CA ARG A 45 -8.65 7.67 -8.89
C ARG A 45 -7.56 6.92 -9.65
N ILE A 46 -7.95 5.91 -10.42
CA ILE A 46 -7.01 5.07 -11.19
C ILE A 46 -6.20 5.92 -12.18
N GLU A 47 -6.83 6.90 -12.82
CA GLU A 47 -6.19 7.80 -13.79
C GLU A 47 -5.03 8.63 -13.20
N ASP A 48 -5.05 8.90 -11.89
CA ASP A 48 -4.02 9.69 -11.21
C ASP A 48 -2.84 8.84 -10.72
N VAL A 49 -2.91 7.51 -10.85
CA VAL A 49 -1.89 6.58 -10.33
C VAL A 49 -0.55 6.82 -11.00
N LYS A 50 -0.53 7.02 -12.31
CA LYS A 50 0.70 7.23 -13.07
C LYS A 50 1.45 8.46 -12.54
N ASP A 51 0.79 9.60 -12.51
CA ASP A 51 1.38 10.88 -12.11
C ASP A 51 1.83 10.85 -10.64
N ALA A 52 1.08 10.18 -9.76
CA ALA A 52 1.47 10.00 -8.37
C ALA A 52 2.71 9.11 -8.21
N VAL A 53 2.80 8.01 -8.96
CA VAL A 53 3.96 7.11 -8.91
C VAL A 53 5.21 7.80 -9.48
N GLU A 54 5.08 8.59 -10.55
CA GLU A 54 6.17 9.39 -11.11
C GLU A 54 6.67 10.45 -10.12
N ARG A 55 5.76 11.14 -9.43
CA ARG A 55 6.09 12.20 -8.47
C ARG A 55 6.67 11.66 -7.17
N GLU A 56 5.99 10.69 -6.56
CA GLU A 56 6.33 10.22 -5.21
C GLU A 56 7.44 9.16 -5.21
N ARG A 57 7.65 8.48 -6.36
CA ARG A 57 8.64 7.42 -6.52
C ARG A 57 8.59 6.42 -5.34
N PRO A 58 7.44 5.79 -5.06
CA PRO A 58 7.30 4.91 -3.90
C PRO A 58 8.10 3.61 -4.06
N ASP A 59 8.42 2.98 -2.93
CA ASP A 59 8.99 1.63 -2.88
C ASP A 59 7.87 0.57 -2.83
N VAL A 60 6.72 0.96 -2.28
CA VAL A 60 5.57 0.08 -2.04
C VAL A 60 4.26 0.77 -2.42
N LEU A 61 3.36 0.06 -3.08
CA LEU A 61 2.01 0.53 -3.41
C LEU A 61 0.93 -0.43 -2.90
N PHE A 62 -0.02 0.08 -2.12
CA PHE A 62 -1.16 -0.69 -1.61
C PHE A 62 -2.47 -0.30 -2.31
N THR A 63 -3.18 -1.29 -2.85
CA THR A 63 -4.54 -1.09 -3.39
C THR A 63 -5.60 -1.52 -2.36
N ALA A 64 -6.62 -0.67 -2.18
CA ALA A 64 -7.65 -0.89 -1.17
C ALA A 64 -8.71 -1.91 -1.59
N SER A 65 -9.35 -2.54 -0.60
CA SER A 65 -10.33 -3.64 -0.77
C SER A 65 -11.65 -3.28 -1.47
N MET A 66 -11.84 -2.04 -1.94
CA MET A 66 -13.07 -1.66 -2.66
C MET A 66 -12.88 -1.68 -4.17
N TRP A 67 -11.64 -1.72 -4.66
CA TRP A 67 -11.35 -1.92 -6.07
C TRP A 67 -11.67 -3.37 -6.44
N THR A 68 -12.25 -3.58 -7.62
CA THR A 68 -12.41 -4.94 -8.15
C THR A 68 -11.04 -5.55 -8.47
N PRO A 69 -10.93 -6.89 -8.63
CA PRO A 69 -9.69 -7.52 -9.05
C PRO A 69 -9.13 -6.95 -10.35
N GLU A 70 -10.00 -6.61 -11.31
CA GLU A 70 -9.61 -5.99 -12.59
C GLU A 70 -9.04 -4.59 -12.37
N GLN A 71 -9.69 -3.77 -11.55
CA GLN A 71 -9.22 -2.43 -11.21
C GLN A 71 -7.91 -2.47 -10.44
N ALA A 72 -7.78 -3.38 -9.47
CA ALA A 72 -6.54 -3.56 -8.73
C ALA A 72 -5.39 -3.99 -9.66
N LYS A 73 -5.67 -4.89 -10.62
CA LYS A 73 -4.71 -5.29 -11.65
C LYS A 73 -4.32 -4.13 -12.57
N GLU A 74 -5.28 -3.31 -12.97
CA GLU A 74 -5.04 -2.11 -13.76
C GLU A 74 -4.13 -1.13 -13.01
N ILE A 75 -4.43 -0.83 -11.74
CA ILE A 75 -3.61 0.02 -10.88
C ILE A 75 -2.17 -0.51 -10.79
N VAL A 76 -2.00 -1.82 -10.55
CA VAL A 76 -0.68 -2.47 -10.49
C VAL A 76 0.07 -2.34 -11.81
N ASN A 77 -0.60 -2.60 -12.94
CA ASN A 77 0.00 -2.50 -14.26
C ASN A 77 0.46 -1.06 -14.58
N ILE A 78 -0.36 -0.05 -14.24
CA ILE A 78 0.01 1.37 -14.42
C ILE A 78 1.24 1.68 -13.59
N ALA A 79 1.22 1.32 -12.30
CA ALA A 79 2.28 1.66 -11.37
C ALA A 79 3.61 0.96 -11.72
N GLN A 80 3.56 -0.33 -12.09
CA GLN A 80 4.75 -1.08 -12.53
C GLN A 80 5.23 -0.67 -13.92
N GLY A 81 4.34 -0.16 -14.77
CA GLY A 81 4.72 0.47 -16.04
C GLY A 81 5.60 1.72 -15.85
N VAL A 82 5.44 2.43 -14.72
CA VAL A 82 6.29 3.57 -14.33
C VAL A 82 7.53 3.11 -13.56
N LEU A 83 7.34 2.21 -12.59
CA LEU A 83 8.40 1.70 -11.71
C LEU A 83 8.41 0.16 -11.75
N PRO A 84 9.22 -0.47 -12.62
CA PRO A 84 9.21 -1.93 -12.79
C PRO A 84 9.53 -2.74 -11.52
N ASN A 85 10.27 -2.15 -10.57
CA ASN A 85 10.64 -2.78 -9.31
C ASN A 85 9.72 -2.42 -8.14
N LEU A 86 8.59 -1.74 -8.41
CA LEU A 86 7.64 -1.34 -7.37
C LEU A 86 6.99 -2.57 -6.76
N LYS A 87 7.14 -2.71 -5.44
CA LYS A 87 6.47 -3.74 -4.65
C LYS A 87 4.99 -3.37 -4.53
N THR A 88 4.09 -4.24 -4.96
CA THR A 88 2.65 -3.97 -4.95
C THR A 88 1.91 -4.97 -4.08
N PHE A 89 0.91 -4.50 -3.34
CA PHE A 89 0.03 -5.34 -2.55
C PHE A 89 -1.42 -4.92 -2.74
N SER A 90 -2.29 -5.90 -2.97
CA SER A 90 -3.71 -5.65 -3.18
C SER A 90 -4.51 -6.31 -2.08
N VAL A 91 -5.25 -5.51 -1.31
CA VAL A 91 -6.14 -6.04 -0.28
C VAL A 91 -7.33 -6.71 -0.99
N PRO A 92 -7.70 -7.96 -0.63
CA PRO A 92 -8.80 -8.68 -1.25
C PRO A 92 -10.09 -7.86 -1.28
N GLN A 93 -10.79 -7.89 -2.42
CA GLN A 93 -12.03 -7.15 -2.59
C GLN A 93 -13.05 -7.55 -1.50
N GLY A 94 -13.70 -6.57 -0.90
CA GLY A 94 -14.73 -6.78 0.12
C GLY A 94 -14.22 -7.05 1.53
N LEU A 95 -12.92 -7.32 1.74
CA LEU A 95 -12.37 -7.71 3.04
C LEU A 95 -12.83 -6.79 4.17
N GLN A 96 -12.66 -5.48 3.99
CA GLN A 96 -13.05 -4.53 5.04
C GLN A 96 -14.56 -4.45 5.27
N ALA A 97 -15.37 -4.64 4.23
CA ALA A 97 -16.82 -4.58 4.35
C ALA A 97 -17.36 -5.80 5.09
N ASN A 98 -16.73 -6.97 4.88
CA ASN A 98 -17.15 -8.24 5.45
C ASN A 98 -16.59 -8.49 6.85
N GLU A 99 -15.32 -8.13 7.07
CA GLU A 99 -14.55 -8.52 8.26
C GLU A 99 -14.05 -7.32 9.06
N GLY A 100 -14.30 -6.10 8.57
CA GLY A 100 -13.98 -4.87 9.26
C GLY A 100 -12.54 -4.39 9.08
N PRO A 101 -12.21 -3.22 9.64
CA PRO A 101 -10.90 -2.59 9.50
C PRO A 101 -9.77 -3.39 10.15
N ASP A 102 -10.05 -4.13 11.23
CA ASP A 102 -9.03 -4.89 11.96
C ASP A 102 -8.53 -6.09 11.15
N ALA A 103 -9.42 -6.76 10.41
CA ALA A 103 -9.06 -7.84 9.49
C ALA A 103 -8.13 -7.35 8.38
N VAL A 104 -8.34 -6.14 7.86
CA VAL A 104 -7.43 -5.53 6.87
C VAL A 104 -6.04 -5.31 7.46
N VAL A 105 -5.95 -4.77 8.68
CA VAL A 105 -4.66 -4.53 9.35
C VAL A 105 -3.94 -5.86 9.59
N ALA A 106 -4.62 -6.88 10.11
CA ALA A 106 -4.06 -8.21 10.31
C ALA A 106 -3.56 -8.81 9.00
N TYR A 107 -4.38 -8.79 7.96
CA TYR A 107 -4.03 -9.31 6.64
C TYR A 107 -2.80 -8.63 6.04
N ILE A 108 -2.72 -7.30 6.13
CA ILE A 108 -1.54 -6.56 5.66
C ILE A 108 -0.30 -6.97 6.45
N LYS A 109 -0.38 -7.05 7.78
CA LYS A 109 0.76 -7.39 8.66
C LYS A 109 1.28 -8.80 8.41
N GLU A 110 0.40 -9.76 8.22
CA GLU A 110 0.77 -11.16 7.95
C GLU A 110 1.50 -11.31 6.62
N ASN A 111 1.16 -10.51 5.62
CA ASN A 111 1.74 -10.59 4.29
C ASN A 111 2.92 -9.63 4.06
N LEU A 112 3.11 -8.63 4.93
CA LEU A 112 4.17 -7.62 4.80
C LEU A 112 5.58 -8.24 4.68
N PRO A 113 5.97 -9.25 5.49
CA PRO A 113 7.30 -9.85 5.39
C PRO A 113 7.55 -10.50 4.03
N HIS A 114 6.54 -11.17 3.47
CA HIS A 114 6.65 -11.76 2.13
C HIS A 114 6.83 -10.70 1.04
N LEU A 115 6.30 -9.50 1.25
CA LEU A 115 6.47 -8.38 0.33
C LEU A 115 7.83 -7.71 0.51
N LEU A 116 8.20 -7.35 1.73
CA LEU A 116 9.34 -6.47 2.02
C LEU A 116 10.67 -7.21 2.13
N ASP A 117 10.67 -8.46 2.60
CA ASP A 117 11.89 -9.24 2.82
C ASP A 117 12.32 -10.05 1.58
N SER A 118 11.49 -10.05 0.51
CA SER A 118 11.80 -10.63 -0.81
C SER A 118 12.68 -9.71 -1.66
#